data_AF-A0A4R3V5K4-F1
#
_entry.id   AF-A0A4R3V5K4-F1
#
_cell.length_a   1.000
_cell.length_b   1.000
_cell.length_c   1.000
_cell.angle_alpha   90.00
_cell.angle_beta   90.00
_cell.angle_gamma   90.00
#
_symmetry.space_group_name_H-M   'P 1'
#
loop_
_entity.id
_entity.type
_entity.pdbx_description
1 polymer ?
#
loop_
_entity_poly.entity_id
_entity_poly.type
_entity_poly.pdbx_seq_one_letter_code
_entity_poly.pdbx_strand_id
1 'polypeptide(L)'
;MLKTFTSSNQGGPTLVRYEALLANVPSLGALRETRQPRVVDDIEERFQAASAHSDWLKSRQYRSSYTLPVFRGDELSAFLFFDSTQRAAFAPRSSAA
;
A
#
# COMPACT_ATOMS: atom_id res chain seq x y z
N MET A 1 1.68 -15.02 5.76
CA MET A 1 0.70 -14.23 6.55
C MET A 1 1.21 -12.81 6.61
N LEU A 2 0.45 -11.83 6.12
CA LEU A 2 0.85 -10.42 6.19
C LEU A 2 0.37 -9.87 7.54
N LYS A 3 1.30 -9.55 8.46
CA LYS A 3 0.97 -8.94 9.77
C LYS A 3 0.92 -7.43 9.62
N THR A 4 -0.09 -6.80 10.22
CA THR A 4 -0.48 -5.44 9.87
C THR A 4 0.13 -4.34 10.76
N PHE A 5 0.79 -3.42 10.06
CA PHE A 5 0.80 -1.95 10.18
C PHE A 5 1.00 -1.31 11.56
N THR A 6 2.20 -0.77 11.77
CA THR A 6 2.34 0.46 12.57
C THR A 6 1.93 1.63 11.68
N SER A 7 0.72 2.16 11.87
CA SER A 7 0.26 3.38 11.20
C SER A 7 0.59 4.58 12.08
N SER A 8 1.34 5.55 11.57
CA SER A 8 1.63 6.83 12.24
C SER A 8 0.57 7.90 11.99
N ASN A 9 -0.60 7.53 11.45
CA ASN A 9 -1.65 8.49 11.12
C ASN A 9 -2.23 9.12 12.38
N GLN A 10 -2.11 10.45 12.48
CA GLN A 10 -2.78 11.22 13.52
C GLN A 10 -4.26 11.39 13.14
N GLY A 11 -5.17 11.09 14.08
CA GLY A 11 -6.58 11.48 14.00
C GLY A 11 -7.54 10.49 13.31
N GLY A 12 -7.80 9.34 13.94
CA GLY A 12 -9.01 8.53 13.69
C GLY A 12 -8.76 7.02 13.74
N PRO A 13 -9.82 6.19 13.60
CA PRO A 13 -9.70 4.75 13.78
C PRO A 13 -8.72 4.16 12.76
N THR A 14 -7.62 3.63 13.27
CA THR A 14 -6.66 2.82 12.52
C THR A 14 -7.41 1.63 11.91
N LEU A 15 -6.97 1.13 10.75
CA LEU A 15 -7.40 -0.17 10.26
C LEU A 15 -6.87 -1.26 11.20
N VAL A 16 -7.52 -1.41 12.35
CA VAL A 16 -7.09 -2.29 13.44
C VAL A 16 -7.38 -3.74 13.02
N ARG A 17 -6.35 -4.58 13.00
CA ARG A 17 -6.43 -6.05 12.77
C ARG A 17 -6.93 -6.49 11.39
N TYR A 18 -6.79 -5.66 10.34
CA TYR A 18 -7.01 -6.17 8.99
C TYR A 18 -5.87 -7.10 8.61
N GLU A 19 -6.18 -8.37 8.36
CA GLU A 19 -5.22 -9.36 7.88
C GLU A 19 -5.73 -9.96 6.58
N ALA A 20 -4.80 -10.19 5.64
CA ALA A 20 -5.08 -10.87 4.39
C ALA A 20 -3.96 -11.86 4.09
N LEU A 21 -4.33 -13.00 3.49
CA LEU A 21 -3.34 -13.88 2.88
C LEU A 21 -2.78 -13.18 1.64
N LEU A 22 -1.45 -13.15 1.51
CA LEU A 22 -0.78 -12.52 0.36
C LEU A 22 -1.26 -13.13 -0.97
N ALA A 23 -1.56 -14.42 -0.99
CA ALA A 23 -2.13 -15.12 -2.15
C ALA A 23 -3.47 -14.54 -2.62
N ASN A 24 -4.22 -13.87 -1.74
CA ASN A 24 -5.51 -13.25 -2.06
C ASN A 24 -5.36 -11.79 -2.49
N VAL A 25 -4.14 -11.25 -2.55
CA VAL A 25 -3.86 -9.87 -2.96
C VAL A 25 -2.83 -9.88 -4.10
N PRO A 26 -3.24 -10.19 -5.35
CA PRO A 26 -2.32 -10.33 -6.49
C PRO A 26 -1.43 -9.11 -6.68
N SER A 27 -1.97 -7.91 -6.41
CA SER A 27 -1.22 -6.66 -6.54
C SER A 27 -0.04 -6.54 -5.57
N LEU A 28 -0.09 -7.15 -4.38
CA LEU A 28 1.05 -7.23 -3.47
C LEU A 28 1.97 -8.42 -3.80
N GLY A 29 1.40 -9.51 -4.32
CA GLY A 29 2.18 -10.63 -4.85
C GLY A 29 3.17 -10.19 -5.94
N ALA A 30 2.70 -9.37 -6.88
CA ALA A 30 3.54 -8.80 -7.94
C ALA A 30 4.69 -7.95 -7.39
N LEU A 31 4.49 -7.18 -6.30
CA LEU A 31 5.57 -6.40 -5.67
C LEU A 31 6.60 -7.29 -4.97
N ARG A 32 6.15 -8.42 -4.39
CA ARG A 32 7.07 -9.43 -3.85
C ARG A 32 7.95 -10.01 -4.95
N GLU A 33 7.36 -10.38 -6.07
CA GLU A 33 8.06 -11.04 -7.18
C GLU A 33 9.02 -10.10 -7.88
N THR A 34 8.57 -8.89 -8.18
CA THR A 34 9.39 -7.89 -8.88
C THR A 34 10.39 -7.17 -7.98
N ARG A 35 10.18 -7.23 -6.66
CA ARG A 35 10.93 -6.47 -5.64
C ARG A 35 10.91 -4.97 -5.90
N GLN A 36 9.89 -4.49 -6.60
CA GLN A 36 9.72 -3.10 -6.96
C GLN A 36 8.59 -2.47 -6.14
N PRO A 37 8.70 -1.16 -5.83
CA PRO A 37 7.62 -0.44 -5.22
C PRO A 37 6.50 -0.14 -6.22
N ARG A 38 5.35 0.29 -5.71
CA ARG A 38 4.21 0.75 -6.52
C ARG A 38 3.81 2.17 -6.12
N VAL A 39 3.55 3.00 -7.12
CA VAL A 39 2.85 4.27 -6.97
C VAL A 39 1.43 4.13 -7.50
N VAL A 40 0.46 4.66 -6.75
CA VAL A 40 -0.93 4.83 -7.17
C VAL A 40 -1.26 6.31 -7.04
N ASP A 41 -1.46 6.99 -8.17
CA ASP A 41 -1.67 8.44 -8.21
C ASP A 41 -3.09 8.86 -7.85
N ASP A 42 -4.09 8.04 -8.20
CA ASP A 42 -5.47 8.17 -7.74
C ASP A 42 -6.05 6.82 -7.28
N ILE A 43 -6.33 6.71 -5.98
CA ILE A 43 -6.93 5.54 -5.33
C ILE A 43 -8.34 5.27 -5.83
N GLU A 44 -9.13 6.31 -6.10
CA GLU A 44 -10.52 6.15 -6.57
C GLU A 44 -10.55 5.54 -7.97
N GLU A 45 -9.64 6.00 -8.83
CA GLU A 45 -9.53 5.53 -10.21
C GLU A 45 -8.90 4.14 -10.28
N ARG A 46 -7.87 3.87 -9.44
CA ARG A 46 -7.12 2.63 -9.49
C ARG A 46 -7.80 1.45 -8.78
N PHE A 47 -8.55 1.71 -7.71
CA PHE A 47 -9.20 0.68 -6.89
C PHE A 47 -10.73 0.74 -7.07
N GLN A 48 -11.19 0.40 -8.28
CA GLN A 48 -12.61 0.35 -8.60
C GLN A 48 -13.32 -0.86 -7.96
N ALA A 49 -12.62 -1.99 -7.83
CA ALA A 49 -13.13 -3.15 -7.12
C ALA A 49 -13.15 -2.89 -5.61
N ALA A 50 -14.30 -3.05 -4.98
CA ALA A 50 -14.47 -2.89 -3.54
C ALA A 50 -13.76 -4.01 -2.76
N SER A 51 -13.13 -3.62 -1.67
CA SER A 51 -12.46 -4.48 -0.71
C SER A 51 -12.40 -3.74 0.61
N ALA A 52 -12.35 -4.45 1.74
CA ALA A 52 -12.26 -3.81 3.05
C ALA A 52 -11.10 -2.79 3.15
N HIS A 53 -9.98 -3.05 2.45
CA HIS A 53 -8.84 -2.14 2.41
C HIS A 53 -9.10 -0.90 1.53
N SER A 54 -9.58 -1.07 0.30
CA SER A 54 -9.87 0.06 -0.59
C SER A 54 -11.00 0.95 -0.04
N ASP A 55 -11.98 0.35 0.61
CA ASP A 55 -13.10 1.07 1.21
C ASP A 55 -12.63 1.87 2.43
N TRP A 56 -11.74 1.29 3.23
CA TRP A 56 -11.09 2.01 4.33
C TRP A 56 -10.25 3.19 3.82
N LEU A 57 -9.42 3.00 2.78
CA LEU A 57 -8.63 4.10 2.19
C LEU A 57 -9.52 5.25 1.73
N LYS A 58 -10.61 4.94 1.01
CA LYS A 58 -11.60 5.93 0.55
C LYS A 58 -12.30 6.63 1.72
N SER A 59 -12.67 5.89 2.78
CA SER A 59 -13.31 6.47 3.97
C SER A 59 -12.42 7.49 4.71
N ARG A 60 -11.10 7.37 4.56
CA ARG A 60 -10.10 8.28 5.13
C ARG A 60 -9.71 9.41 4.17
N GLN A 61 -10.37 9.48 3.01
CA GLN A 61 -10.10 10.45 1.94
C GLN A 61 -8.67 10.37 1.38
N TYR A 62 -8.01 9.20 1.49
CA TYR A 62 -6.73 9.00 0.81
C TYR A 62 -6.94 8.98 -0.70
N ARG A 63 -6.07 9.70 -1.39
CA ARG A 63 -6.11 9.94 -2.83
C ARG A 63 -4.94 9.30 -3.55
N SER A 64 -3.77 9.18 -2.95
CA SER A 64 -2.65 8.46 -3.55
C SER A 64 -1.95 7.56 -2.52
N SER A 65 -1.27 6.51 -3.01
CA SER A 65 -0.54 5.58 -2.15
C SER A 65 0.79 5.17 -2.78
N TYR A 66 1.81 5.02 -1.95
CA TYR A 66 3.08 4.40 -2.29
C TYR A 66 3.29 3.15 -1.44
N THR A 67 3.56 2.02 -2.11
CA THR A 67 3.77 0.72 -1.46
C THR A 67 5.19 0.22 -1.73
N LEU A 68 5.96 -0.04 -0.67
CA LEU A 68 7.34 -0.53 -0.75
C LEU A 68 7.46 -1.92 -0.12
N PRO A 69 7.86 -2.97 -0.87
CA PRO A 69 8.22 -4.25 -0.28
C PRO A 69 9.58 -4.16 0.42
N VAL A 70 9.66 -4.68 1.65
CA VAL A 70 10.89 -4.71 2.46
C VAL A 70 11.35 -6.16 2.60
N PHE A 71 12.61 -6.41 2.24
CA PHE A 71 13.21 -7.74 2.28
C PHE A 71 14.38 -7.81 3.26
N ARG A 72 14.58 -8.99 3.85
CA ARG A 72 15.78 -9.39 4.57
C ARG A 72 16.43 -10.52 3.78
N GLY A 73 17.50 -10.22 3.05
CA GLY A 73 18.01 -11.15 2.04
C GLY A 73 16.93 -11.38 0.97
N ASP A 74 16.55 -12.64 0.73
CA ASP A 74 15.49 -13.00 -0.22
C ASP A 74 14.11 -13.16 0.41
N GLU A 75 14.02 -13.03 1.73
CA GLU A 75 12.75 -13.16 2.45
C GLU A 75 12.02 -11.81 2.50
N LEU A 76 10.78 -11.79 2.02
CA LEU A 76 9.88 -10.65 2.21
C LEU A 76 9.53 -10.52 3.69
N SER A 77 9.99 -9.44 4.32
CA SER A 77 9.74 -9.16 5.73
C SER A 77 8.46 -8.36 5.96
N ALA A 78 8.17 -7.37 5.12
CA ALA A 78 7.02 -6.48 5.28
C ALA A 78 6.65 -5.73 3.98
N PHE A 79 5.50 -5.06 4.01
CA PHE A 79 5.18 -3.96 3.11
C PHE A 79 5.04 -2.68 3.91
N LEU A 80 5.61 -1.59 3.42
CA LEU A 80 5.37 -0.24 3.92
C LEU A 80 4.38 0.46 2.99
N PHE A 81 3.40 1.13 3.59
CA PHE A 81 2.38 1.89 2.88
C PHE A 81 2.45 3.33 3.34
N PHE A 82 2.52 4.23 2.37
CA PHE A 82 2.48 5.67 2.57
C PHE A 82 1.26 6.18 1.82
N ASP A 83 0.31 6.76 2.54
CA ASP A 83 -0.95 7.23 1.95
C ASP A 83 -1.05 8.75 2.10
N SER A 84 -1.55 9.42 1.06
CA SER A 84 -1.73 10.88 1.03
C SER A 84 -3.16 11.22 0.67
N THR A 85 -3.69 12.28 1.28
CA THR A 85 -4.99 12.87 0.91
C THR A 85 -4.89 13.76 -0.33
N GLN A 86 -3.69 13.94 -0.88
CA GLN A 86 -3.44 14.59 -2.16
C GLN A 86 -3.27 13.55 -3.27
N ARG A 87 -3.76 13.86 -4.48
CA ARG A 87 -3.50 13.04 -5.68
C ARG A 87 -2.02 13.17 -6.08
N ALA A 88 -1.48 12.13 -6.71
CA ALA A 88 -0.13 12.11 -7.29
C ALA A 88 0.97 12.65 -6.34
N ALA A 89 0.87 12.38 -5.04
CA ALA A 89 1.80 12.92 -4.05
C ALA A 89 3.18 12.26 -4.07
N PHE A 90 3.34 11.14 -4.79
CA PHE A 90 4.55 10.34 -4.81
C PHE A 90 5.13 10.32 -6.21
N ALA A 91 6.35 10.83 -6.38
CA ALA A 91 7.06 10.70 -7.64
C ALA A 91 7.72 9.31 -7.75
N PRO A 92 7.66 8.65 -8.92
CA PRO A 92 8.52 7.50 -9.19
C PRO A 92 9.98 7.89 -8.96
N ARG A 93 10.75 7.00 -8.34
CA ARG A 93 12.20 7.20 -8.23
C ARG A 93 12.78 7.27 -9.65
N SER A 94 13.23 8.44 -10.08
CA SER A 94 14.09 8.56 -11.25
C SER A 94 15.40 7.82 -10.95
N SER A 95 15.78 6.86 -11.78
CA SER A 95 17.14 6.34 -11.75
C SER A 95 18.07 7.49 -12.14
N ALA A 96 18.87 7.99 -11.21
CA ALA A 96 20.07 8.72 -11.58
C ALA A 96 20.94 7.76 -12.40
N ALA A 97 21.26 8.18 -13.62
CA ALA A 97 22.23 7.52 -14.49
C ALA A 97 23.62 7.53 -13.87
#